data_AF-A0A7W1QQA0-F1
#
_entry.id   AF-A0A7W1QQA0-F1
#
_cell.length_a   1.000
_cell.length_b   1.000
_cell.length_c   1.000
_cell.angle_alpha   90.00
_cell.angle_beta   90.00
_cell.angle_gamma   90.00
#
_symmetry.space_group_name_H-M   'P 1'
#
loop_
_entity.id
_entity.type
_entity.pdbx_description
1 polymer ?
#
loop_
_entity_poly.entity_id
_entity_poly.type
_entity_poly.pdbx_seq_one_letter_code
_entity_poly.pdbx_strand_id
1 'polypeptide(L)' 'YGLQAGIFTANLTVALEAIQHLEFGGVTVNQAPQFRVDQMPYGGTKASGNTKEGPHDAVREMTEERMVVVKL' A
#
# COMPACT_ATOMS: atom_id res chain seq x y z
N TYR A 1 -12.44 -7.39 4.91
CA TYR A 1 -11.06 -6.94 5.19
C TYR A 1 -10.30 -6.79 3.88
N GLY A 2 -9.13 -6.15 3.90
CA GLY A 2 -8.36 -5.82 2.69
C GLY A 2 -6.93 -5.35 3.02
N LEU A 3 -6.20 -6.11 3.85
CA LEU A 3 -4.83 -5.73 4.25
C LEU A 3 -3.82 -6.03 3.14
N GLN A 4 -3.50 -7.31 2.93
CA GLN A 4 -2.58 -7.76 1.88
C GLN A 4 -3.09 -9.08 1.28
N ALA A 5 -2.83 -9.29 0.00
CA ALA A 5 -3.12 -10.54 -0.72
C ALA A 5 -1.86 -11.02 -1.45
N GLY A 6 -1.74 -12.33 -1.64
CA GLY A 6 -0.66 -12.94 -2.42
C GLY A 6 -1.23 -13.83 -3.50
N ILE A 7 -0.74 -13.68 -4.72
CA ILE A 7 -1.10 -14.53 -5.87
C ILE A 7 0.11 -15.32 -6.34
N PHE A 8 -0.09 -16.56 -6.77
CA PHE A 8 0.96 -17.43 -7.29
C PHE A 8 0.62 -17.85 -8.70
N THR A 9 1.40 -17.39 -9.67
CA THR A 9 1.18 -17.65 -11.10
C THR A 9 2.46 -17.43 -11.90
N ALA A 10 2.65 -18.23 -12.94
CA ALA A 10 3.69 -18.01 -13.95
C ALA A 10 3.20 -17.15 -15.13
N ASN A 11 1.89 -16.86 -15.20
CA ASN A 11 1.29 -16.09 -16.28
C ASN A 11 1.18 -14.61 -15.89
N LEU A 12 1.91 -13.75 -16.60
CA LEU A 12 1.93 -12.31 -16.37
C LEU A 12 0.56 -11.66 -16.58
N THR A 13 -0.18 -12.07 -17.61
CA THR A 13 -1.53 -11.54 -17.89
C THR A 13 -2.47 -11.78 -16.71
N VAL A 14 -2.45 -13.00 -16.16
CA VAL A 14 -3.25 -13.35 -14.98
C VAL A 14 -2.82 -12.53 -13.77
N ALA A 15 -1.51 -12.31 -13.58
CA ALA A 15 -1.02 -11.48 -12.49
C ALA A 15 -1.50 -10.02 -12.61
N LEU A 16 -1.40 -9.42 -13.80
CA LEU A 16 -1.81 -8.04 -14.08
C LEU A 16 -3.33 -7.86 -13.95
N GLU A 17 -4.11 -8.83 -14.41
CA GLU A 17 -5.56 -8.82 -14.25
C GLU A 17 -5.95 -8.94 -12.76
N ALA A 18 -5.31 -9.84 -12.02
CA ALA A 18 -5.58 -10.03 -10.60
C ALA A 18 -5.29 -8.77 -9.78
N ILE A 19 -4.15 -8.10 -9.99
CA ILE A 19 -3.84 -6.85 -9.25
C ILE A 19 -4.81 -5.71 -9.54
N GLN A 20 -5.50 -5.72 -10.69
CA GLN A 20 -6.51 -4.71 -11.03
C GLN A 20 -7.86 -4.95 -10.33
N HIS A 21 -8.19 -6.21 -10.04
CA HIS A 21 -9.48 -6.59 -9.44
C HIS A 21 -9.40 -6.79 -7.91
N LEU A 22 -8.21 -7.05 -7.36
CA LEU A 22 -8.02 -7.27 -5.94
C LEU A 22 -8.00 -5.96 -5.15
N GLU A 23 -9.08 -5.70 -4.41
CA GLU A 23 -9.19 -4.55 -3.50
C GLU A 23 -8.49 -4.79 -2.15
N PHE A 24 -7.16 -4.73 -2.14
CA PHE A 24 -6.31 -4.87 -0.96
C PHE A 24 -5.32 -3.70 -0.87
N GLY A 25 -4.80 -3.45 0.34
CA GLY A 25 -3.75 -2.45 0.56
C GLY A 25 -2.42 -2.76 -0.11
N GLY A 26 -2.13 -4.05 -0.33
CA GLY A 26 -1.01 -4.51 -1.15
C GLY A 26 -1.30 -5.88 -1.76
N VAL A 27 -0.73 -6.15 -2.94
CA VAL A 27 -0.79 -7.45 -3.60
C VAL A 27 0.61 -7.89 -3.96
N THR A 28 1.00 -9.09 -3.53
CA THR A 28 2.28 -9.71 -3.85
C THR A 28 2.10 -10.78 -4.92
N VAL A 29 3.06 -10.91 -5.85
CA VAL A 29 3.06 -11.95 -6.89
C VAL A 29 4.22 -12.91 -6.63
N ASN A 30 3.92 -14.20 -6.55
CA ASN A 30 4.86 -15.27 -6.21
C ASN A 30 5.60 -15.06 -4.89
N GLN A 31 4.90 -14.46 -3.92
CA GLN A 31 5.40 -14.22 -2.58
C GLN A 31 4.24 -14.25 -1.58
N ALA A 32 4.49 -14.74 -0.37
CA ALA A 32 3.50 -14.81 0.70
C ALA A 32 2.98 -13.41 1.09
N PRO A 33 1.70 -13.29 1.48
CA PRO A 33 1.09 -11.99 1.80
C PRO A 33 1.61 -11.38 3.10
N GLN A 34 2.46 -12.06 3.88
CA GLN A 34 3.16 -11.47 5.02
C GLN A 34 4.47 -10.76 4.65
N PHE A 35 4.85 -10.77 3.37
CA PHE A 35 6.04 -10.05 2.93
C PHE A 35 5.88 -8.55 3.15
N ARG A 36 6.83 -8.00 3.91
CA ARG A 36 6.96 -6.58 4.22
C ARG A 36 8.43 -6.19 4.18
N VAL A 37 8.69 -5.03 3.59
CA VAL A 37 9.96 -4.31 3.72
C VAL A 37 9.65 -3.04 4.47
N ASP A 38 10.45 -2.69 5.48
CA ASP A 38 10.12 -1.59 6.41
C ASP A 38 9.89 -0.25 5.74
N GLN A 39 10.55 0.00 4.60
CA GLN A 39 10.43 1.24 3.84
C GLN A 39 9.18 1.33 2.96
N MET A 40 8.47 0.22 2.72
CA MET A 40 7.33 0.21 1.82
C MET A 40 6.08 0.81 2.50
N PRO A 41 5.16 1.43 1.73
CA PRO A 41 3.86 1.80 2.26
C PRO A 41 3.10 0.54 2.69
N TYR A 42 2.69 0.47 3.95
CA TYR A 42 1.99 -0.69 4.51
C TYR A 42 0.72 -0.30 5.24
N GLY A 43 -0.42 -0.82 4.81
CA GLY A 43 -1.70 -0.60 5.48
C GLY A 43 -2.85 -1.09 4.62
N GLY A 44 -4.01 -1.33 5.22
CA GLY A 44 -5.14 -1.94 4.53
C GLY A 44 -6.10 -0.96 3.86
N THR A 45 -7.19 -1.53 3.35
CA THR A 45 -8.42 -0.85 2.95
C THR A 45 -9.61 -1.46 3.69
N LYS A 46 -10.82 -0.91 3.50
CA LYS A 46 -12.06 -1.42 4.13
C LYS A 46 -11.91 -1.45 5.67
N ALA A 47 -12.33 -2.53 6.31
CA ALA A 47 -12.15 -2.74 7.74
C ALA A 47 -10.70 -3.08 8.17
N SER A 48 -9.70 -2.99 7.28
CA SER A 48 -8.29 -3.26 7.59
C SER A 48 -7.44 -2.00 7.80
N GLY A 49 -8.05 -0.84 7.89
CA GLY A 49 -7.39 0.45 8.11
C GLY A 49 -7.64 1.45 6.99
N ASN A 50 -7.28 2.70 7.26
CA ASN A 50 -7.50 3.86 6.39
C ASN A 50 -6.23 4.71 6.14
N THR A 51 -5.09 4.34 6.72
CA THR A 51 -3.80 5.01 6.56
C THR A 51 -2.71 4.03 6.10
N LYS A 52 -1.49 4.53 5.87
CA LYS A 52 -0.31 3.72 5.59
C LYS A 52 0.80 4.00 6.61
N GLU A 53 1.44 2.94 7.06
CA GLU A 53 2.74 2.95 7.74
C GLU A 53 3.90 2.86 6.73
N GLY A 54 5.13 2.84 7.24
CA GLY A 54 6.37 3.02 6.50
C GLY A 54 6.96 4.39 6.88
N PRO A 55 8.28 4.56 7.04
CA PRO A 55 8.85 5.80 7.57
C PRO A 55 8.37 7.07 6.84
N HIS A 56 8.29 7.04 5.51
CA HIS A 56 7.79 8.16 4.72
C HIS A 56 6.29 8.44 4.97
N ASP A 57 5.44 7.41 4.86
CA ASP A 57 4.00 7.56 5.02
C ASP A 57 3.60 7.89 6.46
N ALA A 58 4.26 7.27 7.45
CA ALA A 58 4.03 7.56 8.86
C ALA A 58 4.40 9.01 9.22
N VAL A 59 5.51 9.54 8.70
CA VAL A 59 5.85 10.97 8.90
C VAL A 59 4.77 11.86 8.30
N ARG A 60 4.26 11.53 7.11
CA ARG A 60 3.16 12.28 6.48
C ARG A 60 1.88 12.23 7.31
N GLU A 61 1.51 11.08 7.85
CA GLU A 61 0.32 10.92 8.72
C GLU A 61 0.49 11.57 10.10
N MET A 62 1.74 11.77 10.56
CA MET A 62 2.07 12.39 11.84
C MET A 62 2.43 13.89 11.74
N THR A 63 2.33 14.49 10.55
CA THR A 63 2.66 15.90 10.33
C THR A 63 1.58 16.62 9.55
N GLU A 64 1.52 17.94 9.71
CA GLU A 64 0.54 18.80 9.01
C GLU A 64 1.27 19.70 8.01
N GLU A 65 0.80 19.72 6.77
CA GLU A 65 1.33 20.61 5.75
C GLU A 65 0.93 22.06 6.05
N ARG A 66 1.92 22.98 6.08
CA ARG A 66 1.68 24.41 6.26
C ARG A 66 2.09 25.17 5.00
N MET A 67 1.12 25.68 4.25
CA MET A 67 1.37 26.59 3.13
C MET A 67 1.73 27.99 3.64
N VAL A 68 2.81 28.56 3.08
CA VAL A 68 3.24 29.94 3.35
C VAL A 68 3.41 30.66 2.01
N VAL A 69 2.77 31.82 1.87
CA VAL A 69 2.89 32.69 0.68
C VAL A 69 3.50 34.01 1.12
N VAL A 70 4.60 34.39 0.47
CA VAL A 70 5.29 35.67 0.69
C VAL A 70 5.25 36.47 -0.61
N LYS A 71 4.68 37.67 -0.57
CA LYS A 71 4.77 38.65 -1.66
C LYS A 71 5.91 39.61 -1.33
N LEU A 72 6.95 39.61 -2.15
CA LEU A 72 8.07 40.57 -2.10
C LEU A 72 7.72 41.85 -2.87
#